data_AF-A0A960UCX9-F1
#
_entry.id   AF-A0A960UCX9-F1
#
_cell.length_a   1.000
_cell.length_b   1.000
_cell.length_c   1.000
_cell.angle_alpha   90.00
_cell.angle_beta   90.00
_cell.angle_gamma   90.00
#
_symmetry.space_group_name_H-M   'P 1'
#
loop_
_entity.id
_entity.type
_entity.pdbx_description
1 polymer ?
#
loop_
_entity_poly.entity_id
_entity_poly.type
_entity_poly.pdbx_seq_one_letter_code
_entity_poly.pdbx_strand_id
1 'polypeptide(L)'
;MTGVSPFSIHEIEGQDIALRFVNYYCLYPHKIPPLLIFYGPESVGKWSLAERFARHVLCLQGSSCGICPSCKAFMHQAHPDYIEFPDNQRIAIGEEKDPSEFTVRWLQTKRLNFYPHLSQKRLIVFPDAS
;
A
#
# COMPACT_ATOMS: atom_id res chain seq x y z
N MET A 1 23.52 -15.12 3.91
CA MET A 1 22.69 -15.47 2.74
C MET A 1 21.48 -14.55 2.74
N THR A 2 21.59 -13.36 2.15
CA THR A 2 20.48 -12.41 2.06
C THR A 2 19.56 -12.89 0.95
N GLY A 3 18.69 -13.85 1.27
CA GLY A 3 17.61 -14.26 0.37
C GLY A 3 16.74 -13.03 0.13
N VAL A 4 16.70 -12.57 -1.12
CA VAL A 4 15.76 -11.54 -1.54
C VAL A 4 14.36 -12.09 -1.24
N SER A 5 13.56 -11.35 -0.48
CA SER A 5 12.17 -11.73 -0.20
C SER A 5 11.44 -11.93 -1.54
N PRO A 6 10.64 -13.01 -1.72
CA PRO A 6 9.88 -13.28 -2.95
C PRO A 6 8.76 -12.25 -3.24
N PHE A 7 8.79 -11.13 -2.51
CA PHE A 7 7.90 -9.99 -2.58
C PHE A 7 8.69 -8.68 -2.69
N SER A 8 9.95 -8.77 -3.15
CA SER A 8 10.82 -7.62 -3.37
C SER A 8 10.43 -6.84 -4.62
N ILE A 9 10.54 -5.52 -4.60
CA ILE A 9 10.33 -4.68 -5.79
C ILE A 9 11.27 -5.09 -6.93
N HIS A 10 12.45 -5.61 -6.60
CA HIS A 10 13.46 -6.06 -7.56
C HIS A 10 13.06 -7.27 -8.42
N GLU A 11 11.96 -7.95 -8.10
CA GLU A 11 11.44 -9.05 -8.92
C GLU A 11 10.43 -8.56 -9.99
N ILE A 12 10.07 -7.28 -9.99
CA ILE A 12 9.26 -6.72 -11.08
C ILE A 12 10.18 -6.49 -12.28
N GLU A 13 9.87 -7.19 -13.38
CA GLU A 13 10.59 -7.06 -14.64
C GLU A 13 9.89 -6.08 -15.59
N GLY A 14 10.69 -5.34 -16.36
CA GLY A 14 10.21 -4.27 -17.23
C GLY A 14 9.71 -3.05 -16.46
N GLN A 15 8.88 -2.22 -17.11
CA GLN A 15 8.31 -0.99 -16.50
C GLN A 15 9.35 0.03 -16.02
N ASP A 16 10.46 0.20 -16.75
CA ASP A 16 11.63 1.00 -16.33
C ASP A 16 11.28 2.40 -15.79
N ILE A 17 10.33 3.08 -16.44
CA ILE A 17 9.88 4.41 -16.03
C ILE A 17 9.18 4.34 -14.66
N ALA A 18 8.24 3.41 -14.47
CA ALA A 18 7.52 3.27 -13.21
C ALA A 18 8.46 2.84 -12.08
N LEU A 19 9.35 1.87 -12.35
CA LEU A 19 10.35 1.42 -11.39
C LEU A 19 11.31 2.54 -10.99
N ARG A 20 11.68 3.44 -11.90
CA ARG A 20 12.51 4.61 -11.55
C ARG A 20 11.88 5.46 -10.46
N PHE A 21 10.58 5.75 -10.55
CA PHE A 21 9.87 6.52 -9.51
C PHE A 21 9.71 5.74 -8.22
N VAL A 22 9.27 4.48 -8.31
CA VAL A 22 9.08 3.61 -7.13
C VAL A 22 10.40 3.43 -6.36
N ASN A 23 11.51 3.17 -7.05
CA ASN A 23 12.82 3.02 -6.42
C ASN A 23 13.29 4.34 -5.79
N TYR A 24 13.07 5.49 -6.44
CA TYR A 24 13.36 6.79 -5.85
C TYR A 24 12.59 7.01 -4.54
N TYR A 25 11.32 6.64 -4.51
CA TYR A 25 10.48 6.74 -3.31
C TYR A 25 10.86 5.76 -2.20
N CYS A 26 11.40 4.58 -2.54
CA CYS A 26 11.97 3.64 -1.58
C CYS A 26 13.22 4.21 -0.90
N LEU A 27 14.10 4.86 -1.68
CA LEU A 27 15.31 5.50 -1.16
C LEU A 27 15.01 6.77 -0.34
N TYR A 28 13.94 7.49 -0.69
CA TYR A 28 13.55 8.74 -0.03
C TYR A 28 12.08 8.72 0.41
N PRO A 29 11.72 7.98 1.48
CA PRO A 29 10.32 7.83 1.92
C PRO A 29 9.61 9.15 2.30
N HIS A 30 10.36 10.18 2.65
CA HIS A 30 9.85 11.52 2.94
C HIS A 30 9.44 12.30 1.68
N LYS A 31 9.82 11.83 0.48
CA LYS A 31 9.45 12.39 -0.82
C LYS A 31 8.25 11.68 -1.47
N ILE A 32 7.70 10.66 -0.85
CA ILE A 32 6.50 9.96 -1.33
C ILE A 32 5.34 10.98 -1.37
N PRO A 33 4.71 11.21 -2.53
CA PRO A 33 3.57 12.11 -2.63
C PRO A 33 2.35 11.52 -1.89
N PRO A 34 1.38 12.35 -1.49
CA PRO A 34 0.20 11.89 -0.77
C PRO A 34 -0.71 10.99 -1.62
N LEU A 35 -0.59 11.04 -2.95
CA LEU A 35 -1.35 10.24 -3.89
C LEU A 35 -0.42 9.71 -5.00
N LEU A 36 -0.55 8.42 -5.29
CA LEU A 36 0.08 7.74 -6.42
C LEU A 36 -1.01 7.01 -7.20
N ILE A 37 -0.98 7.15 -8.53
CA ILE A 37 -1.90 6.45 -9.43
C ILE A 37 -1.06 5.53 -10.31
N PHE A 38 -1.25 4.22 -10.15
CA PHE A 38 -0.66 3.22 -11.02
C PHE A 38 -1.61 2.98 -12.19
N TYR A 39 -1.30 3.54 -13.36
CA TYR A 39 -2.13 3.46 -14.57
C TYR A 39 -1.46 2.64 -15.67
N GLY A 40 -2.27 1.97 -16.47
CA GLY A 40 -1.82 1.10 -17.57
C GLY A 40 -2.87 0.04 -17.94
N PRO A 41 -2.64 -0.73 -19.01
CA PRO A 41 -3.55 -1.79 -19.43
C PRO A 41 -3.76 -2.86 -18.36
N GLU A 42 -4.82 -3.64 -18.49
CA GLU A 42 -5.06 -4.79 -17.63
C GLU A 42 -3.87 -5.77 -17.67
N SER A 43 -3.60 -6.45 -16.56
CA SER A 43 -2.52 -7.45 -16.45
C SER A 43 -1.08 -6.95 -16.60
N VAL A 44 -0.83 -5.63 -16.71
CA VAL A 44 0.53 -5.06 -16.81
C VAL A 44 1.34 -5.09 -15.49
N GLY A 45 0.74 -5.57 -14.40
CA GLY A 45 1.41 -5.66 -13.08
C GLY A 45 1.23 -4.46 -12.16
N LYS A 46 0.22 -3.60 -12.39
CA LYS A 46 -0.11 -2.44 -11.54
C LYS A 46 -0.26 -2.82 -10.06
N TRP A 47 -1.10 -3.83 -9.80
CA TRP A 47 -1.35 -4.35 -8.46
C TRP A 47 -0.06 -4.88 -7.82
N SER A 48 0.65 -5.75 -8.53
CA SER A 48 1.90 -6.36 -8.06
C SER A 48 2.95 -5.32 -7.68
N LEU A 49 3.10 -4.25 -8.45
CA LEU A 49 4.02 -3.16 -8.13
C LEU A 49 3.54 -2.35 -6.92
N ALA A 50 2.25 -2.01 -6.86
CA ALA A 50 1.67 -1.23 -5.76
C ALA A 50 1.75 -1.98 -4.41
N GLU A 51 1.44 -3.27 -4.39
CA GLU A 51 1.52 -4.12 -3.20
C GLU A 51 2.98 -4.26 -2.71
N ARG A 52 3.93 -4.54 -3.61
CA ARG A 52 5.36 -4.67 -3.26
C ARG A 52 5.92 -3.34 -2.75
N PHE A 53 5.53 -2.23 -3.36
CA PHE A 53 5.87 -0.89 -2.86
C PHE A 53 5.27 -0.63 -1.48
N ALA A 54 4.01 -0.96 -1.26
CA ALA A 54 3.36 -0.80 0.03
C ALA A 54 4.06 -1.59 1.14
N ARG A 55 4.40 -2.86 0.87
CA ARG A 55 5.17 -3.69 1.79
C ARG A 55 6.55 -3.10 2.10
N HIS A 56 7.22 -2.51 1.11
CA HIS A 56 8.52 -1.88 1.31
C HIS A 56 8.40 -0.65 2.23
N VAL A 57 7.44 0.23 1.95
CA VAL A 57 7.21 1.47 2.70
C VAL A 57 6.77 1.20 4.14
N LEU A 58 5.97 0.17 4.37
CA LEU A 58 5.51 -0.20 5.72
C LEU A 58 6.56 -1.00 6.49
N CYS A 59 7.50 -1.67 5.81
CA CYS A 59 8.54 -2.44 6.48
C CYS A 59 9.37 -1.56 7.43
N LEU A 60 9.54 -1.99 8.68
CA LEU A 60 10.30 -1.26 9.69
C LEU A 60 11.79 -1.09 9.33
N GLN A 61 12.29 -1.92 8.43
CA GLN A 61 13.66 -1.88 7.91
C GLN A 61 13.75 -1.25 6.50
N GLY A 62 12.64 -0.86 5.88
CA GLY A 62 12.63 -0.29 4.53
C GLY A 62 13.21 -1.22 3.46
N SER A 63 12.94 -2.53 3.56
CA SER A 63 13.55 -3.55 2.68
C SER A 63 12.63 -4.74 2.39
N SER A 64 11.34 -4.65 2.74
CA SER A 64 10.38 -5.76 2.65
C SER A 64 10.88 -7.06 3.33
N CYS A 65 11.57 -6.93 4.47
CA CYS A 65 12.42 -7.97 5.06
C CYS A 65 11.74 -9.30 5.41
N GLY A 66 10.41 -9.35 5.49
CA GLY A 66 9.65 -10.58 5.75
C GLY A 66 9.65 -11.06 7.20
N ILE A 67 10.49 -10.49 8.07
CA ILE A 67 10.66 -10.98 9.45
C ILE A 67 10.24 -9.98 10.53
N CYS A 68 10.14 -8.68 10.21
CA CYS A 68 9.70 -7.67 11.17
C CYS A 68 8.18 -7.79 11.43
N PRO A 69 7.68 -7.29 12.59
CA PRO A 69 6.25 -7.34 12.92
C PRO A 69 5.33 -6.76 11.82
N SER A 70 5.74 -5.65 11.19
CA SER A 70 5.03 -5.07 10.04
C SER A 70 4.94 -6.04 8.87
N CYS A 71 6.07 -6.59 8.40
CA CYS A 71 6.06 -7.57 7.31
C CYS A 71 5.22 -8.82 7.64
N LYS A 72 5.29 -9.33 8.87
CA LYS A 72 4.46 -10.47 9.31
C LYS A 72 2.97 -10.12 9.26
N ALA A 73 2.57 -8.98 9.82
CA ALA A 73 1.17 -8.55 9.79
C ALA A 73 0.66 -8.35 8.35
N PHE A 74 1.49 -7.81 7.46
CA PHE A 74 1.16 -7.67 6.04
C PHE A 74 0.94 -9.03 5.37
N MET A 75 1.84 -10.00 5.57
CA MET A 75 1.72 -11.35 5.02
C MET A 75 0.48 -12.11 5.53
N HIS A 76 -0.03 -11.75 6.70
CA HIS A 76 -1.26 -12.30 7.27
C HIS A 76 -2.52 -11.47 6.92
N GLN A 77 -2.41 -10.50 6.00
CA GLN A 77 -3.52 -9.61 5.61
C GLN A 77 -4.16 -8.87 6.81
N ALA A 78 -3.37 -8.60 7.85
CA ALA A 78 -3.82 -8.02 9.11
C ALA A 78 -3.03 -6.76 9.50
N HIS A 79 -2.38 -6.11 8.53
CA HIS A 79 -1.56 -4.94 8.81
C HIS A 79 -2.44 -3.70 9.07
N PRO A 80 -2.39 -3.09 10.27
CA PRO A 80 -3.33 -2.03 10.65
C PRO A 80 -3.17 -0.73 9.84
N ASP A 81 -1.98 -0.51 9.26
CA ASP A 81 -1.69 0.66 8.43
C ASP A 81 -1.69 0.37 6.92
N TYR A 82 -2.16 -0.80 6.51
CA TYR A 82 -2.46 -1.12 5.12
C TYR A 82 -3.96 -1.32 5.00
N ILE A 83 -4.63 -0.40 4.31
CA ILE A 83 -6.09 -0.45 4.12
C ILE A 83 -6.34 -0.63 2.64
N GLU A 84 -6.68 -1.86 2.25
CA GLU A 84 -7.10 -2.19 0.89
C GLU A 84 -8.63 -2.12 0.81
N PHE A 85 -9.14 -1.30 -0.11
CA PHE A 85 -10.56 -1.25 -0.41
C PHE A 85 -10.98 -2.45 -1.27
N PRO A 86 -12.21 -2.93 -1.13
CA PRO A 86 -12.72 -4.01 -1.97
C PRO A 86 -12.75 -3.59 -3.44
N ASP A 87 -12.35 -4.51 -4.31
CA ASP A 87 -12.29 -4.30 -5.75
C ASP A 87 -13.69 -4.18 -6.39
N ASN A 88 -13.77 -3.52 -7.54
CA ASN A 88 -14.98 -3.39 -8.38
C ASN A 88 -16.24 -2.85 -7.65
N GLN A 89 -16.06 -2.02 -6.61
CA GLN A 89 -17.16 -1.42 -5.87
C GLN A 89 -17.15 0.10 -5.97
N ARG A 90 -18.31 0.68 -6.27
CA ARG A 90 -18.53 2.12 -6.07
C ARG A 90 -18.42 2.41 -4.59
N ILE A 91 -17.43 3.22 -4.22
CA ILE A 91 -17.20 3.60 -2.82
C ILE A 91 -18.34 4.51 -2.37
N ALA A 92 -19.17 4.01 -1.47
CA ALA A 92 -20.24 4.80 -0.87
C ALA A 92 -19.69 5.88 0.07
N ILE A 93 -20.43 6.99 0.22
CA ILE A 93 -20.06 8.07 1.14
C ILE A 93 -20.09 7.60 2.59
N GLY A 94 -21.05 6.72 2.95
CA GLY A 94 -21.26 6.25 4.32
C GLY A 94 -22.18 7.16 5.15
N GLU A 95 -22.66 6.64 6.29
CA GLU A 95 -23.50 7.39 7.23
C GLU A 95 -22.70 8.36 8.10
N GLU A 96 -23.37 9.33 8.75
CA GLU A 96 -22.68 10.33 9.59
C GLU A 96 -22.26 9.80 10.95
N LYS A 97 -23.13 9.03 11.61
CA LYS A 97 -22.91 8.60 13.00
C LYS A 97 -22.12 7.31 13.09
N ASP A 98 -22.46 6.35 12.24
CA ASP A 98 -21.84 5.02 12.23
C ASP A 98 -21.63 4.53 10.79
N PRO A 99 -20.63 5.08 10.07
CA PRO A 99 -20.37 4.67 8.70
C PRO A 99 -19.85 3.22 8.64
N SER A 100 -20.45 2.42 7.76
CA SER A 100 -19.98 1.07 7.44
C SER A 100 -18.53 1.08 6.92
N GLU A 101 -17.81 -0.02 7.12
CA GLU A 101 -16.43 -0.17 6.63
C GLU A 101 -16.32 0.07 5.13
N PHE A 102 -15.15 0.55 4.68
CA PHE A 102 -14.86 0.85 3.29
C PHE A 102 -15.78 1.90 2.64
N THR A 103 -16.32 2.81 3.45
CA THR A 103 -16.95 4.05 2.98
C THR A 103 -16.02 5.26 3.16
N VAL A 104 -16.30 6.36 2.46
CA VAL A 104 -15.52 7.61 2.57
C VAL A 104 -15.52 8.12 4.01
N ARG A 105 -16.69 8.20 4.65
CA ARG A 105 -16.82 8.68 6.03
C ARG A 105 -16.18 7.73 7.04
N TRP A 106 -16.25 6.41 6.84
CA TRP A 106 -15.52 5.46 7.68
C TRP A 106 -14.01 5.69 7.61
N LEU A 107 -13.46 5.84 6.40
CA LEU A 107 -12.04 6.10 6.20
C LEU A 107 -11.62 7.39 6.91
N GLN A 108 -12.36 8.49 6.69
CA GLN A 108 -12.06 9.79 7.29
C GLN A 108 -12.16 9.78 8.82
N THR A 109 -13.25 9.24 9.37
CA THR A 109 -13.56 9.37 10.80
C THR A 109 -12.96 8.29 11.68
N LYS A 110 -12.85 7.05 11.18
CA LYS A 110 -12.43 5.87 11.96
C LYS A 110 -10.98 5.45 11.67
N ARG A 111 -10.38 5.91 10.56
CA ARG A 111 -9.03 5.50 10.17
C ARG A 111 -8.09 6.69 10.07
N LEU A 112 -8.32 7.66 9.19
CA LEU A 112 -7.36 8.73 8.86
C LEU A 112 -7.01 9.67 10.02
N ASN A 113 -7.93 9.86 10.97
CA ASN A 113 -7.71 10.74 12.13
C ASN A 113 -6.69 10.20 13.15
N PHE A 114 -6.27 8.94 13.02
CA PHE A 114 -5.34 8.31 13.97
C PHE A 114 -3.95 8.16 13.36
N TYR A 115 -2.92 8.26 14.21
CA TYR A 115 -1.55 7.95 13.79
C TYR A 115 -1.44 6.50 13.29
N PRO A 116 -0.51 6.21 12.36
CA PRO A 116 -0.13 4.84 12.05
C PRO A 116 0.22 4.04 13.32
N HIS A 117 -0.26 2.80 13.41
CA HIS A 117 -0.15 1.96 14.60
C HIS A 117 1.17 1.19 14.67
N LEU A 118 1.63 0.68 13.53
CA LEU A 118 2.76 -0.24 13.45
C LEU A 118 3.90 0.33 12.61
N SER A 119 3.58 1.00 11.50
CA SER A 119 4.55 1.54 10.55
C SER A 119 4.65 3.07 10.64
N GLN A 120 5.61 3.69 9.96
CA GLN A 120 5.74 5.16 9.95
C GLN A 120 4.67 5.86 9.09
N LYS A 121 4.00 5.13 8.20
CA LYS A 121 2.99 5.63 7.28
C LYS A 121 1.77 4.70 7.30
N ARG A 122 0.62 5.25 6.93
CA ARG A 122 -0.57 4.48 6.55
C ARG A 122 -0.78 4.60 5.06
N LEU A 123 -0.99 3.46 4.41
CA LEU A 123 -1.28 3.37 2.99
C LEU A 123 -2.72 2.91 2.83
N ILE A 124 -3.43 3.63 1.96
CA ILE A 124 -4.79 3.34 1.57
C ILE A 124 -4.73 3.00 0.09
N VAL A 125 -5.21 1.82 -0.27
CA VAL A 125 -5.13 1.29 -1.62
C VAL A 125 -6.53 1.11 -2.16
N PHE A 126 -6.75 1.66 -3.35
CA PHE A 126 -7.97 1.49 -4.15
C PHE A 126 -7.58 0.66 -5.38
N PRO A 127 -7.89 -0.65 -5.42
CA PRO A 127 -7.45 -1.54 -6.51
C PRO A 127 -7.97 -1.12 -7.88
N ASP A 128 -9.22 -0.66 -7.91
CA ASP A 128 -9.84 -0.02 -9.06
C ASP A 128 -10.36 1.37 -8.68
N ALA A 129 -9.97 2.36 -9.47
CA ALA A 129 -10.33 3.77 -9.28
C ALA A 129 -10.97 4.37 -10.54
N SER A 130 -11.55 3.51 -11.39
CA SER A 130 -12.26 3.89 -12.61
C SER A 130 -13.64 4.52 -12.38
#